data_AF-A0A1A8C860-F1
#
_entry.id   AF-A0A1A8C860-F1
#
_cell.length_a   1.000
_cell.length_b   1.000
_cell.length_c   1.000
_cell.angle_alpha   90.00
_cell.angle_beta   90.00
_cell.angle_gamma   90.00
#
_symmetry.space_group_name_H-M   'P 1'
#
loop_
_entity.id
_entity.type
_entity.pdbx_description
1 polymer ?
#
loop_
_entity_poly.entity_id
_entity_poly.type
_entity_poly.pdbx_seq_one_letter_code
_entity_poly.pdbx_strand_id
1 'polypeptide(L)' 'PLRAPELSLTSHSPTDIQVSWQPLPQKLSRGRVSSYRLSYRISSESIGSQIELPGEKTQHRLESLQPDTIY' A
#
# COMPACT_ATOMS: atom_id res chain seq x y z
N PRO A 1 7.37 11.11 -11.18
CA PRO A 1 7.83 10.95 -9.78
C PRO A 1 9.32 10.55 -9.74
N LEU A 2 10.15 11.27 -8.97
CA LEU A 2 11.60 11.05 -8.86
C LEU A 2 11.99 9.98 -7.83
N ARG A 3 11.05 9.57 -6.97
CA ARG A 3 11.23 8.51 -5.97
C ARG A 3 9.89 7.86 -5.65
N ALA A 4 9.89 6.56 -5.35
CA ALA A 4 8.75 5.90 -4.73
C ALA A 4 8.60 6.37 -3.27
N PRO A 5 7.38 6.46 -2.71
CA PRO A 5 7.21 6.71 -1.29
C PRO A 5 7.82 5.56 -0.47
N GLU A 6 8.36 5.88 0.71
CA GLU A 6 8.77 4.87 1.69
C GLU A 6 7.53 4.13 2.17
N LEU A 7 7.52 2.80 2.01
CA LEU A 7 6.42 1.91 2.39
C LEU A 7 6.79 1.15 3.66
N SER A 8 5.91 1.16 4.64
CA SER A 8 6.04 0.43 5.90
C SER A 8 4.84 -0.50 6.09
N LEU A 9 5.13 -1.76 6.36
CA LEU A 9 4.14 -2.83 6.56
C LEU A 9 4.18 -3.27 8.03
N THR A 10 3.04 -3.42 8.67
CA THR A 10 2.91 -3.89 10.05
C THR A 10 1.76 -4.88 10.13
N SER A 11 2.01 -6.13 10.52
CA SER A 11 0.96 -7.11 10.76
C SER A 11 0.66 -7.17 12.26
N HIS A 12 -0.61 -6.94 12.63
CA HIS A 12 -1.06 -7.09 14.01
C HIS A 12 -1.76 -8.43 14.24
N SER A 13 -2.31 -9.03 13.17
CA SER A 13 -2.93 -10.36 13.17
C SER A 13 -2.51 -11.15 11.93
N PRO A 14 -2.68 -12.49 11.93
CA PRO A 14 -2.38 -13.31 10.75
C PRO A 14 -3.30 -13.02 9.55
N THR A 15 -4.39 -12.28 9.73
CA THR A 15 -5.35 -11.91 8.68
C THR A 15 -5.38 -10.41 8.39
N ASP A 16 -4.47 -9.64 8.99
CA ASP A 16 -4.35 -8.21 8.74
C ASP A 16 -2.90 -7.76 8.46
N ILE A 17 -2.79 -6.84 7.51
CA ILE A 17 -1.56 -6.13 7.23
C ILE A 17 -1.91 -4.64 7.15
N GLN A 18 -1.37 -3.88 8.09
CA GLN A 18 -1.39 -2.43 8.04
C GLN A 18 -0.29 -1.94 7.11
N VAL A 19 -0.71 -1.30 6.02
CA VAL A 19 0.16 -0.67 5.04
C VAL A 19 0.17 0.83 5.32
N SER A 20 1.35 1.42 5.45
CA SER A 20 1.53 2.86 5.63
C SER A 20 2.65 3.35 4.73
N TRP A 21 2.51 4.55 4.17
CA TRP A 21 3.52 5.15 3.31
C TRP A 21 3.63 6.64 3.58
N GLN A 22 4.83 7.18 3.40
CA GLN A 22 5.05 8.61 3.56
C GLN A 22 4.58 9.37 2.30
N PRO A 23 3.83 10.48 2.46
CA PRO A 23 3.42 11.28 1.32
C PRO A 23 4.66 11.86 0.64
N LEU A 24 4.74 11.74 -0.69
CA LEU A 24 5.86 12.31 -1.44
C LEU A 24 5.88 13.84 -1.22
N PRO A 25 7.03 14.43 -0.83
CA PRO A 25 7.13 15.86 -0.65
C PRO A 25 6.71 16.59 -1.94
N GLN A 26 5.93 17.66 -1.81
CA GLN A 26 5.49 18.51 -2.93
C GLN A 26 6.67 19.07 -3.77
N LYS A 27 7.89 19.07 -3.23
CA LYS A 27 9.11 19.44 -3.97
C LYS A 27 9.54 18.39 -5.01
N LEU A 28 9.11 17.14 -4.87
CA LEU A 28 9.52 16.01 -5.72
C LEU A 28 8.37 15.44 -6.57
N SER A 29 7.13 15.60 -6.11
CA SER A 29 5.95 15.41 -6.93
C SER A 29 5.71 16.71 -7.68
N ARG A 30 5.71 16.72 -9.02
CA ARG A 30 5.38 17.89 -9.85
C ARG A 30 3.89 18.27 -9.72
N GLY A 31 3.38 18.41 -8.49
CA GLY A 31 1.97 18.58 -8.14
C GLY A 31 1.54 17.84 -6.85
N ARG A 32 0.30 18.06 -6.42
CA ARG A 32 -0.35 17.34 -5.30
C ARG A 32 -0.65 15.89 -5.74
N VAL A 33 -0.41 14.91 -4.86
CA VAL A 33 -0.83 13.52 -5.14
C VAL A 33 -2.36 13.47 -5.14
N SER A 34 -2.94 13.03 -6.26
CA SER A 34 -4.39 12.87 -6.43
C SER A 34 -4.89 11.53 -5.91
N SER A 35 -4.14 10.46 -6.18
CA SER A 35 -4.45 9.10 -5.75
C SER A 35 -3.19 8.26 -5.56
N TYR A 36 -3.31 7.23 -4.73
CA TYR A 36 -2.36 6.13 -4.61
C TYR A 36 -3.02 4.84 -5.10
N ARG A 37 -2.21 3.94 -5.64
CA ARG A 37 -2.65 2.59 -5.99
C ARG A 37 -1.85 1.58 -5.19
N LEU A 38 -2.52 0.84 -4.34
CA LEU A 38 -1.94 -0.24 -3.56
C LEU A 38 -2.18 -1.55 -4.28
N SER A 39 -1.11 -2.23 -4.69
CA SER A 39 -1.18 -3.55 -5.32
C SER A 39 -0.56 -4.57 -4.37
N TYR A 40 -1.28 -5.63 -4.08
CA TYR A 40 -0.81 -6.75 -3.25
C TYR A 40 -1.25 -8.06 -3.88
N ARG A 41 -0.48 -9.13 -3.68
CA ARG A 41 -0.80 -10.43 -4.25
C ARG A 41 -0.24 -11.52 -3.39
N ILE A 42 -0.89 -12.67 -3.35
CA ILE A 42 -0.27 -13.84 -2.72
C ILE A 42 0.94 -14.24 -3.56
N SER A 43 2.08 -14.55 -2.94
CA SER A 43 3.31 -14.92 -3.66
C SER A 43 3.14 -16.18 -4.51
N SER A 44 2.23 -17.08 -4.15
CA SER A 44 1.86 -18.26 -4.94
C SER A 44 0.81 -17.97 -6.03
N GLU A 45 0.19 -16.79 -6.03
CA GLU A 45 -0.80 -16.38 -7.03
C GLU A 45 -0.19 -15.46 -8.09
N SER A 46 -0.62 -15.65 -9.34
CA SER A 46 -0.25 -14.77 -10.46
C SER A 46 -1.11 -13.50 -10.50
N ILE A 47 -2.31 -13.54 -9.92
CA ILE A 47 -3.28 -12.44 -9.92
C ILE A 47 -3.18 -11.70 -8.59
N GLY A 48 -2.93 -10.39 -8.65
CA GLY A 48 -2.92 -9.51 -7.49
C GLY A 48 -4.20 -8.69 -7.38
N SER A 49 -4.52 -8.29 -6.16
CA SER A 49 -5.55 -7.28 -5.89
C SER A 49 -4.96 -5.88 -5.98
N GLN A 50 -5.75 -4.93 -6.46
CA GLN A 50 -5.38 -3.52 -6.53
C GLN A 50 -6.46 -2.67 -5.89
N ILE A 51 -6.05 -1.72 -5.05
CA ILE A 51 -6.94 -0.80 -4.36
C ILE A 51 -6.50 0.62 -4.71
N GLU A 52 -7.44 1.40 -5.24
CA GLU A 52 -7.25 2.82 -5.44
C GLU A 52 -7.63 3.58 -4.17
N LEU A 53 -6.71 4.45 -3.75
CA LEU A 53 -6.82 5.22 -2.52
C LEU A 53 -6.69 6.71 -2.85
N PRO A 54 -7.41 7.58 -2.13
CA PRO A 54 -7.23 9.02 -2.25
C PRO A 54 -5.78 9.44 -1.95
N GLY A 55 -5.28 10.48 -2.62
CA GLY A 55 -3.92 11.00 -2.39
C GLY A 55 -3.69 11.63 -1.01
N GLU A 56 -4.77 11.82 -0.24
CA GLU A 56 -4.73 12.21 1.18
C GLU A 56 -4.52 11.00 2.11
N LYS A 57 -4.78 9.78 1.64
CA LYS A 57 -4.49 8.57 2.43
C LYS A 57 -3.01 8.23 2.36
N THR A 58 -2.44 8.05 3.53
CA THR A 58 -1.05 7.60 3.76
C THR A 58 -1.00 6.26 4.50
N GLN A 59 -2.17 5.68 4.80
CA GLN A 59 -2.29 4.37 5.41
C GLN A 59 -3.54 3.65 4.94
N HIS A 60 -3.46 2.32 4.89
CA HIS A 60 -4.55 1.43 4.57
C HIS A 60 -4.35 0.09 5.28
N ARG A 61 -5.44 -0.46 5.84
CA ARG A 61 -5.42 -1.77 6.46
C ARG A 61 -5.99 -2.77 5.47
N LEU A 62 -5.17 -3.75 5.10
CA LEU A 62 -5.63 -4.93 4.39
C LEU A 62 -6.21 -5.87 5.44
N GLU A 63 -7.50 -6.16 5.31
CA GLU A 63 -8.25 -7.05 6.19
C GLU A 63 -8.72 -8.27 5.38
N SER A 64 -9.07 -9.36 6.08
CA SER A 64 -9.49 -10.61 5.45
C SER A 64 -8.41 -11.27 4.59
N LEU A 65 -7.14 -11.10 4.96
CA LEU A 65 -6.03 -11.83 4.34
C LEU A 65 -6.03 -13.28 4.82
N GLN A 66 -5.49 -14.19 4.00
CA GLN A 66 -5.32 -15.58 4.39
C GLN A 66 -4.21 -15.71 5.44
N PRO A 67 -4.46 -16.42 6.55
CA PRO A 67 -3.41 -16.73 7.51
C PRO A 67 -2.36 -17.63 6.87
N ASP A 68 -1.12 -17.56 7.38
CA ASP A 68 0.03 -18.36 6.90
C ASP A 68 0.34 -18.19 5.40
N THR A 69 0.05 -16.99 4.87
CA THR A 69 0.21 -16.67 3.45
C THR A 69 1.15 -15.49 3.26
N ILE A 70 2.05 -15.60 2.29
CA ILE A 70 3.01 -14.54 1.94
C ILE A 70 2.38 -13.66 0.86
N TYR A 71 2.29 -12.36 1.12
CA TYR A 71 1.71 -11.33 0.24
C TYR A 71 2.75 -10.33 -0.29
#